data_AF-A0A177N9G1-F1
#
_entry.id   AF-A0A177N9G1-F1
#
_cell.length_a   1.000
_cell.length_b   1.000
_cell.length_c   1.000
_cell.angle_alpha   90.00
_cell.angle_beta   90.00
_cell.angle_gamma   90.00
#
_symmetry.space_group_name_H-M   'P 1'
#
loop_
_entity.id
_entity.type
_entity.pdbx_description
1 polymer ?
#
loop_
_entity_poly.entity_id
_entity_poly.type
_entity_poly.pdbx_seq_one_letter_code
_entity_poly.pdbx_strand_id
1 'polypeptide(L)'
;MRWVWTNKHLTALSTFLHRGGLGLLLGYAATAGAAPAPLFQNRFFTLSQTAELLCATSQQQYTPTAALADIIRFYETEHPGLRSQAVAVLTDHKNQDHLDDLADYREDCAGNAAGELCVLEKYWGDREAAWRALALFYDTKTVVKHSDDYRYEVKRFSADHLRIFEKAIRKIPAFLRQSISKAKPVDKLEQEIADKPTAMQQLIRDAFQEDYKNSIWQDHTHPLTLVPGIGFRSQTVAQVFSGQNLIVFTVKAFDKGKEGGSYRDIGVQYLVDFRLPIVVHEIAHTIDNFHFWNGEDDLYFFYKYHKISNDADIMKTIAEAQLALWPSKWFEAFEYLGEVNQGRYDGNTQEKLAELVAQYILIPERLQQSAPAAYRWLRDDIFRGIEYQGYDRCERPLTKPLSWWQYATGKMLGQ
;
A
#
# COMPACT_ATOMS: atom_id res chain seq x y z
N MET A 1 47.13 2.96 20.64
CA MET A 1 47.64 4.25 21.19
C MET A 1 47.52 5.32 20.10
N ARG A 2 47.36 6.60 20.45
CA ARG A 2 47.55 7.71 19.50
C ARG A 2 49.04 7.86 19.18
N TRP A 3 49.38 8.16 17.93
CA TRP A 3 50.40 9.16 17.60
C TRP A 3 49.95 9.95 16.36
N VAL A 4 50.29 11.24 16.36
CA VAL A 4 49.98 12.28 15.34
C VAL A 4 51.30 13.06 15.14
N TRP A 5 51.29 14.16 14.37
CA TRP A 5 52.41 15.08 14.03
C TRP A 5 53.16 14.67 12.76
N THR A 6 53.54 15.54 11.82
CA THR A 6 53.33 17.01 11.55
C THR A 6 53.58 17.21 10.04
N ASN A 7 52.91 18.05 9.23
CA ASN A 7 52.50 19.47 9.29
C ASN A 7 53.65 20.50 9.13
N LYS A 8 53.36 21.59 8.37
CA LYS A 8 54.22 22.73 7.93
C LYS A 8 55.17 22.48 6.74
N HIS A 9 55.58 23.49 5.96
CA HIS A 9 54.89 24.66 5.33
C HIS A 9 55.93 25.48 4.52
N LEU A 10 55.49 26.20 3.45
CA LEU A 10 56.23 27.28 2.75
C LEU A 10 57.47 26.79 1.94
N THR A 11 58.03 27.51 0.96
CA THR A 11 57.88 28.93 0.53
C THR A 11 57.88 29.07 -1.01
N ALA A 12 57.70 30.27 -1.57
CA ALA A 12 57.47 30.53 -3.01
C ALA A 12 58.60 31.33 -3.72
N LEU A 13 58.31 31.84 -4.94
CA LEU A 13 59.13 32.67 -5.88
C LEU A 13 60.00 31.87 -6.88
N SER A 14 60.18 32.28 -8.15
CA SER A 14 59.50 33.34 -8.95
C SER A 14 59.78 33.22 -10.46
N THR A 15 58.78 33.57 -11.29
CA THR A 15 58.85 34.16 -12.66
C THR A 15 59.99 33.80 -13.63
N PHE A 16 59.64 33.39 -14.87
CA PHE A 16 59.97 34.15 -16.08
C PHE A 16 59.02 33.82 -17.25
N LEU A 17 58.95 34.70 -18.26
CA LEU A 17 58.00 34.60 -19.38
C LEU A 17 58.51 33.74 -20.54
N HIS A 18 57.58 33.14 -21.30
CA HIS A 18 57.70 33.08 -22.77
C HIS A 18 56.36 33.22 -23.49
N ARG A 19 56.42 33.54 -24.79
CA ARG A 19 55.28 33.96 -25.64
C ARG A 19 54.68 32.80 -26.43
N GLY A 20 53.41 32.97 -26.81
CA GLY A 20 52.88 32.46 -28.08
C GLY A 20 52.08 31.18 -28.00
N GLY A 21 50.76 31.30 -28.17
CA GLY A 21 49.86 30.15 -28.29
C GLY A 21 48.40 30.58 -28.36
N LEU A 22 47.85 30.70 -29.57
CA LEU A 22 46.39 30.72 -29.76
C LEU A 22 45.85 29.30 -29.54
N GLY A 23 45.64 28.93 -28.28
CA GLY A 23 44.85 27.76 -27.94
C GLY A 23 43.37 28.11 -28.05
N LEU A 24 42.60 27.37 -28.86
CA LEU A 24 41.14 27.46 -28.82
C LEU A 24 40.67 27.10 -27.42
N LEU A 25 40.03 28.04 -26.74
CA LEU A 25 39.10 27.72 -25.65
C LEU A 25 37.87 27.08 -26.27
N LEU A 26 38.00 25.78 -26.60
CA LEU A 26 36.86 24.89 -26.78
C LEU A 26 36.11 24.87 -25.46
N GLY A 27 35.11 25.74 -25.38
CA GLY A 27 34.15 25.77 -24.29
C GLY A 27 33.36 24.47 -24.32
N TYR A 28 33.89 23.44 -23.66
CA TYR A 28 33.09 22.38 -23.08
C TYR A 28 32.17 23.05 -22.05
N ALA A 29 31.06 23.58 -22.55
CA ALA A 29 29.82 23.63 -21.82
C ALA A 29 29.48 22.18 -21.49
N ALA A 30 30.07 21.67 -20.42
CA ALA A 30 29.56 20.52 -19.71
C ALA A 30 28.15 20.92 -19.27
N THR A 31 27.17 20.58 -20.10
CA THR A 31 25.78 20.51 -19.68
C THR A 31 25.77 19.62 -18.46
N ALA A 32 25.65 20.22 -17.28
CA ALA A 32 25.42 19.48 -16.05
C ALA A 32 24.10 18.76 -16.26
N GLY A 33 24.16 17.50 -16.68
CA GLY A 33 23.00 16.67 -16.94
C GLY A 33 22.13 16.74 -15.69
N ALA A 34 20.88 17.16 -15.86
CA ALA A 34 19.97 17.29 -14.73
C ALA A 34 19.93 15.93 -14.03
N ALA A 35 20.23 15.92 -12.73
CA ALA A 35 20.24 14.66 -11.99
C ALA A 35 18.88 13.98 -12.16
N PRO A 36 18.83 12.68 -12.54
CA PRO A 36 17.57 12.01 -12.84
C PRO A 36 16.54 12.19 -11.72
N ALA A 37 15.31 12.54 -12.09
CA ALA A 37 14.28 12.93 -11.14
C ALA A 37 13.92 11.73 -10.24
N PRO A 38 14.27 11.74 -8.93
CA PRO A 38 14.33 10.53 -8.12
C PRO A 38 13.01 9.77 -8.09
N LEU A 39 13.06 8.43 -8.03
CA LEU A 39 11.85 7.62 -7.90
C LEU A 39 11.09 7.95 -6.59
N PHE A 40 9.82 7.57 -6.56
CA PHE A 40 8.98 7.58 -5.37
C PHE A 40 8.69 9.00 -4.81
N GLN A 41 8.69 10.03 -5.65
CA GLN A 41 8.41 11.42 -5.26
C GLN A 41 7.00 11.64 -4.66
N ASN A 42 6.07 10.71 -4.85
CA ASN A 42 4.64 10.85 -4.50
C ASN A 42 4.01 12.10 -5.14
N ARG A 43 4.42 12.39 -6.38
CA ARG A 43 4.18 13.63 -7.13
C ARG A 43 2.86 13.61 -7.89
N PHE A 44 2.42 12.45 -8.37
CA PHE A 44 1.31 12.33 -9.31
C PHE A 44 0.07 11.72 -8.68
N PHE A 45 0.22 10.73 -7.79
CA PHE A 45 -0.89 10.23 -6.97
C PHE A 45 -1.05 11.14 -5.75
N THR A 46 -1.51 12.37 -6.02
CA THR A 46 -1.71 13.43 -5.03
C THR A 46 -2.81 13.08 -4.02
N LEU A 47 -2.70 13.66 -2.82
CA LEU A 47 -3.64 13.47 -1.74
C LEU A 47 -5.02 14.06 -2.09
N SER A 48 -6.08 13.27 -1.95
CA SER A 48 -7.48 13.71 -2.01
C SER A 48 -8.07 13.81 -0.60
N GLN A 49 -8.25 15.04 -0.13
CA GLN A 49 -8.99 15.33 1.11
C GLN A 49 -10.52 15.31 0.89
N THR A 50 -11.00 15.53 -0.34
CA THR A 50 -12.44 15.63 -0.67
C THR A 50 -13.16 14.29 -0.67
N ALA A 51 -14.50 14.32 -0.54
CA ALA A 51 -15.35 13.13 -0.61
C ALA A 51 -15.47 12.53 -2.03
N GLU A 52 -14.97 13.21 -3.07
CA GLU A 52 -15.20 12.85 -4.47
C GLU A 52 -14.71 11.43 -4.82
N LEU A 53 -13.53 11.00 -4.34
CA LEU A 53 -13.05 9.63 -4.57
C LEU A 53 -13.97 8.55 -3.95
N LEU A 54 -14.78 8.92 -2.95
CA LEU A 54 -15.56 8.02 -2.10
C LEU A 54 -16.97 7.77 -2.68
N CYS A 55 -17.64 8.81 -3.14
CA CYS A 55 -19.03 8.74 -3.60
C CYS A 55 -19.13 8.06 -4.99
N ALA A 56 -20.02 7.07 -5.17
CA ALA A 56 -20.23 6.41 -6.47
C ALA A 56 -20.89 7.31 -7.53
N THR A 57 -21.39 8.49 -7.14
CA THR A 57 -21.86 9.54 -8.05
C THR A 57 -20.72 10.35 -8.68
N SER A 58 -19.48 10.20 -8.19
CA SER A 58 -18.31 10.71 -8.90
C SER A 58 -18.12 9.95 -10.21
N GLN A 59 -17.72 10.66 -11.27
CA GLN A 59 -17.18 10.01 -12.46
C GLN A 59 -15.86 9.35 -12.04
N GLN A 60 -15.89 8.02 -11.82
CA GLN A 60 -14.87 7.22 -11.10
C GLN A 60 -13.45 7.81 -11.18
N GLN A 61 -13.09 8.66 -10.21
CA GLN A 61 -11.98 9.61 -10.30
C GLN A 61 -10.57 9.00 -10.12
N TYR A 62 -10.30 7.83 -10.69
CA TYR A 62 -8.94 7.28 -10.79
C TYR A 62 -8.13 8.03 -11.88
N THR A 63 -6.81 7.90 -11.87
CA THR A 63 -5.92 8.52 -12.86
C THR A 63 -6.21 7.95 -14.26
N PRO A 64 -6.58 8.78 -15.26
CA PRO A 64 -6.89 8.31 -16.62
C PRO A 64 -5.67 7.75 -17.35
N THR A 65 -5.88 6.82 -18.29
CA THR A 65 -4.82 6.11 -19.02
C THR A 65 -3.85 7.04 -19.77
N ALA A 66 -4.30 8.22 -20.21
CA ALA A 66 -3.42 9.25 -20.79
C ALA A 66 -2.45 9.83 -19.75
N ALA A 67 -2.95 10.16 -18.55
CA ALA A 67 -2.10 10.66 -17.46
C ALA A 67 -1.16 9.57 -16.93
N LEU A 68 -1.58 8.30 -16.90
CA LEU A 68 -0.67 7.18 -16.60
C LEU A 68 0.51 7.12 -17.60
N ALA A 69 0.26 7.38 -18.88
CA ALA A 69 1.30 7.49 -19.91
C ALA A 69 2.31 8.60 -19.62
N ASP A 70 1.82 9.76 -19.17
CA ASP A 70 2.65 10.93 -18.85
C ASP A 70 3.49 10.70 -17.58
N ILE A 71 2.96 9.99 -16.58
CA ILE A 71 3.69 9.58 -15.37
C ILE A 71 4.83 8.61 -15.73
N ILE A 72 4.52 7.56 -16.50
CA ILE A 72 5.49 6.57 -16.97
C ILE A 72 6.62 7.27 -17.76
N ARG A 73 6.25 8.12 -18.73
CA ARG A 73 7.22 8.88 -19.54
C ARG A 73 8.07 9.84 -18.70
N PHE A 74 7.48 10.52 -17.71
CA PHE A 74 8.23 11.44 -16.83
C PHE A 74 9.37 10.73 -16.10
N TYR A 75 9.10 9.56 -15.50
CA TYR A 75 10.13 8.82 -14.80
C TYR A 75 11.14 8.16 -15.75
N GLU A 76 10.70 7.59 -16.88
CA GLU A 76 11.59 6.86 -17.79
C GLU A 76 12.53 7.74 -18.62
N THR A 77 12.18 9.01 -18.91
CA THR A 77 12.97 9.90 -19.79
C THR A 77 14.44 10.02 -19.36
N GLU A 78 14.68 10.11 -18.05
CA GLU A 78 16.03 10.29 -17.47
C GLU A 78 16.61 9.00 -16.85
N HIS A 79 15.92 7.85 -16.97
CA HIS A 79 16.36 6.58 -16.35
C HIS A 79 16.41 5.41 -17.35
N PRO A 80 17.48 5.31 -18.15
CA PRO A 80 17.72 4.16 -19.03
C PRO A 80 17.64 2.82 -18.26
N GLY A 81 16.85 1.88 -18.78
CA GLY A 81 16.68 0.55 -18.19
C GLY A 81 15.71 0.45 -17.01
N LEU A 82 15.18 1.56 -16.49
CA LEU A 82 14.20 1.58 -15.37
C LEU A 82 13.01 0.65 -15.64
N ARG A 83 12.47 0.67 -16.85
CA ARG A 83 11.32 -0.14 -17.26
C ARG A 83 11.58 -1.64 -17.10
N SER A 84 12.75 -2.14 -17.52
CA SER A 84 13.10 -3.57 -17.39
C SER A 84 13.22 -3.97 -15.91
N GLN A 85 13.89 -3.14 -15.11
CA GLN A 85 14.01 -3.36 -13.65
C GLN A 85 12.64 -3.36 -12.95
N ALA A 86 11.76 -2.43 -13.31
CA ALA A 86 10.43 -2.32 -12.71
C ALA A 86 9.48 -3.43 -13.17
N VAL A 87 9.53 -3.85 -14.43
CA VAL A 87 8.72 -4.98 -14.93
C VAL A 87 9.19 -6.28 -14.29
N ALA A 88 10.50 -6.53 -14.19
CA ALA A 88 11.04 -7.70 -13.51
C ALA A 88 10.59 -7.80 -12.03
N VAL A 89 10.37 -6.67 -11.35
CA VAL A 89 9.91 -6.58 -9.97
C VAL A 89 8.38 -6.72 -9.86
N LEU A 90 7.63 -6.12 -10.78
CA LEU A 90 6.16 -6.23 -10.84
C LEU A 90 5.69 -7.61 -11.32
N THR A 91 6.55 -8.39 -11.96
CA THR A 91 6.30 -9.78 -12.36
C THR A 91 7.29 -10.75 -11.70
N ASP A 92 7.83 -10.43 -10.53
CA ASP A 92 8.70 -11.36 -9.77
C ASP A 92 7.86 -12.52 -9.21
N HIS A 93 8.21 -13.74 -9.60
CA HIS A 93 7.45 -14.96 -9.35
C HIS A 93 8.37 -16.15 -9.08
N LYS A 94 7.87 -17.10 -8.28
CA LYS A 94 8.57 -18.34 -7.92
C LYS A 94 7.96 -19.59 -8.54
N ASN A 95 6.68 -19.55 -8.89
CA ASN A 95 6.03 -20.66 -9.56
C ASN A 95 6.54 -20.79 -11.02
N GLN A 96 6.82 -22.02 -11.46
CA GLN A 96 7.39 -22.28 -12.77
C GLN A 96 6.42 -21.93 -13.91
N ASP A 97 5.14 -22.28 -13.79
CA ASP A 97 4.12 -22.00 -14.80
C ASP A 97 3.98 -20.48 -15.06
N HIS A 98 4.11 -19.65 -14.02
CA HIS A 98 4.17 -18.20 -14.10
C HIS A 98 5.47 -17.67 -14.73
N LEU A 99 6.60 -18.35 -14.51
CA LEU A 99 7.88 -18.01 -15.16
C LEU A 99 7.90 -18.40 -16.63
N ASP A 100 7.21 -19.48 -17.00
CA ASP A 100 7.01 -19.95 -18.37
C ASP A 100 6.03 -19.02 -19.13
N ASP A 101 4.88 -18.66 -18.53
CA ASP A 101 3.98 -17.57 -18.99
C ASP A 101 4.81 -16.31 -19.33
N LEU A 102 5.72 -15.91 -18.44
CA LEU A 102 6.59 -14.74 -18.61
C LEU A 102 7.76 -14.95 -19.58
N ALA A 103 8.09 -16.19 -19.96
CA ALA A 103 9.06 -16.47 -21.03
C ALA A 103 8.38 -16.27 -22.39
N ASP A 104 7.22 -16.90 -22.59
CA ASP A 104 6.38 -16.76 -23.79
C ASP A 104 6.01 -15.28 -24.03
N TYR A 105 5.64 -14.54 -22.99
CA TYR A 105 5.32 -13.11 -23.13
C TYR A 105 6.53 -12.26 -23.54
N ARG A 106 7.76 -12.66 -23.18
CA ARG A 106 9.00 -11.97 -23.61
C ARG A 106 9.36 -12.30 -25.05
N GLU A 107 9.12 -13.53 -25.51
CA GLU A 107 9.29 -13.91 -26.92
C GLU A 107 8.26 -13.19 -27.81
N ASP A 108 6.97 -13.22 -27.46
CA ASP A 108 5.91 -12.50 -28.18
C ASP A 108 6.14 -10.97 -28.26
N CYS A 109 6.81 -10.39 -27.26
CA CYS A 109 7.13 -8.96 -27.21
C CYS A 109 8.51 -8.63 -27.84
N ALA A 110 9.25 -9.62 -28.36
CA ALA A 110 10.53 -9.39 -29.01
C ALA A 110 10.37 -8.49 -30.25
N GLY A 111 11.11 -7.38 -30.29
CA GLY A 111 11.00 -6.37 -31.35
C GLY A 111 9.81 -5.42 -31.24
N ASN A 112 8.93 -5.56 -30.23
CA ASN A 112 7.90 -4.57 -29.95
C ASN A 112 8.54 -3.27 -29.43
N ALA A 113 8.18 -2.11 -29.98
CA ALA A 113 8.69 -0.80 -29.56
C ALA A 113 8.34 -0.42 -28.11
N ALA A 114 7.34 -1.07 -27.49
CA ALA A 114 7.05 -0.96 -26.07
C ALA A 114 8.02 -1.79 -25.19
N GLY A 115 8.70 -2.79 -25.76
CA GLY A 115 9.59 -3.72 -25.06
C GLY A 115 8.91 -4.35 -23.84
N GLU A 116 9.57 -4.27 -22.69
CA GLU A 116 9.11 -4.77 -21.39
C GLU A 116 7.68 -4.31 -20.99
N LEU A 117 7.20 -3.17 -21.48
CA LEU A 117 5.83 -2.73 -21.21
C LEU A 117 4.79 -3.64 -21.86
N CYS A 118 5.09 -4.24 -23.02
CA CYS A 118 4.26 -5.26 -23.67
C CYS A 118 4.18 -6.54 -22.81
N VAL A 119 5.27 -6.92 -22.12
CA VAL A 119 5.30 -8.07 -21.20
C VAL A 119 4.38 -7.81 -20.01
N LEU A 120 4.42 -6.60 -19.44
CA LEU A 120 3.52 -6.20 -18.35
C LEU A 120 2.05 -6.08 -18.81
N GLU A 121 1.80 -5.59 -20.03
CA GLU A 121 0.47 -5.56 -20.64
C GLU A 121 -0.12 -6.98 -20.81
N LYS A 122 0.68 -7.96 -21.25
CA LYS A 122 0.28 -9.38 -21.31
C LYS A 122 0.02 -9.97 -19.93
N TYR A 123 0.93 -9.76 -18.98
CA TYR A 123 0.83 -10.24 -17.59
C TYR A 123 -0.46 -9.78 -16.88
N TRP A 124 -0.92 -8.57 -17.16
CA TRP A 124 -2.20 -8.07 -16.65
C TRP A 124 -3.42 -8.47 -17.49
N GLY A 125 -3.24 -8.86 -18.75
CA GLY A 125 -4.31 -9.04 -19.75
C GLY A 125 -5.05 -7.75 -20.09
N ASP A 126 -4.62 -6.60 -19.54
CA ASP A 126 -5.27 -5.30 -19.63
C ASP A 126 -4.22 -4.19 -19.54
N ARG A 127 -4.23 -3.28 -20.52
CA ARG A 127 -3.26 -2.18 -20.60
C ARG A 127 -3.44 -1.11 -19.52
N GLU A 128 -4.67 -0.83 -19.08
CA GLU A 128 -4.92 0.16 -18.03
C GLU A 128 -4.40 -0.35 -16.68
N ALA A 129 -4.58 -1.64 -16.39
CA ALA A 129 -4.02 -2.31 -15.23
C ALA A 129 -2.48 -2.26 -15.23
N ALA A 130 -1.84 -2.70 -16.32
CA ALA A 130 -0.39 -2.65 -16.48
C ALA A 130 0.19 -1.23 -16.27
N TRP A 131 -0.41 -0.24 -16.92
CA TRP A 131 0.06 1.15 -16.84
C TRP A 131 -0.19 1.75 -15.45
N ARG A 132 -1.26 1.34 -14.75
CA ARG A 132 -1.52 1.80 -13.37
C ARG A 132 -0.57 1.15 -12.37
N ALA A 133 -0.28 -0.15 -12.50
CA ALA A 133 0.70 -0.84 -11.67
C ALA A 133 2.10 -0.19 -11.80
N LEU A 134 2.56 0.05 -13.03
CA LEU A 134 3.85 0.68 -13.28
C LEU A 134 3.93 2.13 -12.77
N ALA A 135 2.89 2.93 -12.99
CA ALA A 135 2.84 4.31 -12.51
C ALA A 135 2.81 4.40 -10.97
N LEU A 136 1.98 3.58 -10.30
CA LEU A 136 1.95 3.49 -8.83
C LEU A 136 3.32 3.06 -8.28
N PHE A 137 3.97 2.09 -8.91
CA PHE A 137 5.31 1.68 -8.51
C PHE A 137 6.31 2.83 -8.60
N TYR A 138 6.42 3.50 -9.76
CA TYR A 138 7.36 4.60 -9.96
C TYR A 138 7.13 5.78 -8.99
N ASP A 139 5.87 6.14 -8.71
CA ASP A 139 5.56 7.36 -7.94
C ASP A 139 5.42 7.13 -6.44
N THR A 140 4.98 5.95 -5.98
CA THR A 140 4.67 5.70 -4.55
C THR A 140 5.36 4.47 -3.95
N LYS A 141 6.24 3.79 -4.69
CA LYS A 141 6.91 2.53 -4.28
C LYS A 141 5.90 1.45 -3.86
N THR A 142 4.75 1.42 -4.54
CA THR A 142 3.67 0.45 -4.31
C THR A 142 3.71 -0.61 -5.39
N VAL A 143 4.00 -1.86 -5.00
CA VAL A 143 3.93 -3.03 -5.88
C VAL A 143 2.52 -3.60 -5.82
N VAL A 144 1.97 -3.92 -6.99
CA VAL A 144 0.77 -4.76 -7.10
C VAL A 144 1.10 -5.86 -8.10
N LYS A 145 1.04 -7.12 -7.68
CA LYS A 145 1.30 -8.30 -8.52
C LYS A 145 0.24 -9.39 -8.29
N HIS A 146 0.22 -10.41 -9.14
CA HIS A 146 -0.59 -11.62 -8.93
C HIS A 146 -0.02 -12.50 -7.81
N SER A 147 -0.75 -13.54 -7.42
CA SER A 147 -0.24 -14.55 -6.49
C SER A 147 0.84 -15.42 -7.14
N ASP A 148 1.67 -16.09 -6.34
CA ASP A 148 2.47 -17.22 -6.82
C ASP A 148 1.65 -18.52 -6.95
N ASP A 149 0.40 -18.56 -6.47
CA ASP A 149 -0.54 -19.64 -6.79
C ASP A 149 -1.07 -19.54 -8.22
N TYR A 150 -0.46 -20.33 -9.11
CA TYR A 150 -0.83 -20.43 -10.51
C TYR A 150 -2.14 -21.19 -10.77
N ARG A 151 -2.66 -21.96 -9.81
CA ARG A 151 -3.72 -22.97 -10.05
C ARG A 151 -5.10 -22.37 -10.35
N TYR A 152 -5.19 -21.05 -10.42
CA TYR A 152 -6.44 -20.28 -10.54
C TYR A 152 -7.42 -20.47 -9.37
N GLU A 153 -7.01 -21.18 -8.31
CA GLU A 153 -7.74 -21.28 -7.04
C GLU A 153 -7.76 -19.90 -6.35
N VAL A 154 -6.62 -19.19 -6.35
CA VAL A 154 -6.56 -17.74 -6.10
C VAL A 154 -6.99 -16.96 -7.35
N LYS A 155 -8.11 -16.24 -7.26
CA LYS A 155 -8.55 -15.29 -8.28
C LYS A 155 -7.57 -14.10 -8.36
N ARG A 156 -6.93 -13.92 -9.53
CA ARG A 156 -6.06 -12.77 -9.87
C ARG A 156 -6.78 -11.41 -9.68
N PHE A 157 -6.02 -10.34 -9.42
CA PHE A 157 -6.56 -8.97 -9.45
C PHE A 157 -6.94 -8.55 -10.87
N SER A 158 -7.73 -7.47 -10.99
CA SER A 158 -8.14 -6.87 -12.27
C SER A 158 -7.97 -5.35 -12.26
N ALA A 159 -8.10 -4.69 -13.41
CA ALA A 159 -8.04 -3.22 -13.52
C ALA A 159 -8.93 -2.49 -12.49
N ASP A 160 -10.10 -3.05 -12.20
CA ASP A 160 -11.05 -2.57 -11.18
C ASP A 160 -10.46 -2.55 -9.75
N HIS A 161 -9.66 -3.57 -9.40
CA HIS A 161 -8.95 -3.63 -8.11
C HIS A 161 -7.88 -2.55 -8.03
N LEU A 162 -7.10 -2.38 -9.09
CA LEU A 162 -6.02 -1.40 -9.14
C LEU A 162 -6.55 0.05 -9.08
N ARG A 163 -7.75 0.32 -9.60
CA ARG A 163 -8.45 1.60 -9.41
C ARG A 163 -8.80 1.87 -7.94
N ILE A 164 -9.17 0.84 -7.16
CA ILE A 164 -9.42 0.98 -5.71
C ILE A 164 -8.12 1.15 -4.93
N PHE A 165 -7.06 0.40 -5.27
CA PHE A 165 -5.73 0.59 -4.67
C PHE A 165 -5.19 2.00 -4.92
N GLU A 166 -5.36 2.54 -6.13
CA GLU A 166 -5.00 3.92 -6.44
C GLU A 166 -5.78 4.94 -5.61
N LYS A 167 -7.10 4.76 -5.46
CA LYS A 167 -7.93 5.61 -4.57
C LYS A 167 -7.43 5.56 -3.12
N ALA A 168 -7.02 4.39 -2.62
CA ALA A 168 -6.50 4.24 -1.26
C ALA A 168 -5.15 4.94 -1.09
N ILE A 169 -4.20 4.71 -2.01
CA ILE A 169 -2.90 5.39 -2.05
C ILE A 169 -3.06 6.92 -2.10
N ARG A 170 -4.03 7.42 -2.88
CA ARG A 170 -4.40 8.84 -2.95
C ARG A 170 -5.15 9.36 -1.73
N LYS A 171 -5.61 8.50 -0.81
CA LYS A 171 -6.16 8.90 0.49
C LYS A 171 -5.09 8.98 1.60
N ILE A 172 -3.95 8.30 1.47
CA ILE A 172 -2.82 8.42 2.39
C ILE A 172 -1.94 9.65 2.02
N PRO A 173 -1.53 10.51 2.97
CA PRO A 173 -0.64 11.64 2.69
C PRO A 173 0.78 11.16 2.35
N ALA A 174 1.49 11.93 1.51
CA ALA A 174 2.79 11.54 0.96
C ALA A 174 3.85 11.23 2.04
N PHE A 175 3.82 11.92 3.20
CA PHE A 175 4.79 11.65 4.27
C PHE A 175 4.55 10.32 4.99
N LEU A 176 3.30 9.84 5.11
CA LEU A 176 3.01 8.51 5.66
C LEU A 176 3.34 7.42 4.63
N ARG A 177 3.08 7.64 3.34
CA ARG A 177 3.57 6.76 2.25
C ARG A 177 5.09 6.60 2.28
N GLN A 178 5.82 7.71 2.48
CA GLN A 178 7.27 7.72 2.68
C GLN A 178 7.75 7.14 4.02
N SER A 179 6.87 6.87 4.99
CA SER A 179 7.21 6.10 6.20
C SER A 179 7.08 4.61 5.92
N ILE A 180 5.93 4.18 5.38
CA ILE A 180 5.68 2.78 4.97
C ILE A 180 6.82 2.32 4.05
N SER A 181 7.10 3.06 2.97
CA SER A 181 8.08 2.71 1.95
C SER A 181 9.55 2.75 2.40
N LYS A 182 9.80 2.93 3.71
CA LYS A 182 11.14 2.89 4.35
C LYS A 182 11.29 1.75 5.35
N ALA A 183 10.34 0.81 5.41
CA ALA A 183 10.47 -0.38 6.24
C ALA A 183 11.70 -1.20 5.85
N LYS A 184 12.63 -1.35 6.79
CA LYS A 184 13.85 -2.13 6.67
C LYS A 184 13.62 -3.62 6.98
N PRO A 185 14.35 -4.53 6.31
CA PRO A 185 14.32 -5.95 6.62
C PRO A 185 14.79 -6.27 8.05
N VAL A 186 14.35 -7.41 8.56
CA VAL A 186 14.88 -8.05 9.77
C VAL A 186 16.03 -8.96 9.36
N ASP A 187 17.21 -8.36 9.11
CA ASP A 187 18.45 -9.04 8.66
C ASP A 187 18.88 -10.25 9.51
N LYS A 188 18.33 -10.34 10.73
CA LYS A 188 18.71 -11.27 11.79
C LYS A 188 17.52 -12.03 12.37
N LEU A 189 16.46 -12.28 11.59
CA LEU A 189 15.22 -12.95 12.05
C LEU A 189 15.49 -14.18 12.93
N GLU A 190 16.35 -15.11 12.48
CA GLU A 190 16.72 -16.32 13.22
C GLU A 190 17.41 -16.07 14.58
N GLN A 191 18.01 -14.89 14.79
CA GLN A 191 18.57 -14.47 16.07
C GLN A 191 17.54 -13.74 16.95
N GLU A 192 16.53 -13.11 16.34
CA GLU A 192 15.44 -12.40 17.02
C GLU A 192 14.27 -13.31 17.42
N ILE A 193 14.33 -14.61 17.07
CA ILE A 193 13.34 -15.64 17.46
C ILE A 193 13.93 -16.84 18.21
N ALA A 194 15.25 -16.86 18.44
CA ALA A 194 15.96 -18.03 18.96
C ALA A 194 15.58 -18.41 20.40
N ASP A 195 15.05 -17.46 21.17
CA ASP A 195 14.53 -17.60 22.53
C ASP A 195 13.06 -18.04 22.59
N LYS A 196 12.33 -17.97 21.47
CA LYS A 196 10.91 -18.33 21.39
C LYS A 196 10.70 -19.84 21.28
N PRO A 197 9.58 -20.39 21.79
CA PRO A 197 9.23 -21.81 21.64
C PRO A 197 9.25 -22.28 20.18
N THR A 198 9.67 -23.52 19.92
CA THR A 198 9.85 -24.05 18.55
C THR A 198 8.59 -23.98 17.69
N ALA A 199 7.41 -24.21 18.28
CA ALA A 199 6.13 -24.07 17.58
C ALA A 199 5.85 -22.61 17.17
N MET A 200 6.22 -21.66 18.03
CA MET A 200 6.16 -20.22 17.72
C MET A 200 7.15 -19.88 16.59
N GLN A 201 8.42 -20.33 16.69
CA GLN A 201 9.41 -20.14 15.62
C GLN A 201 8.93 -20.70 14.27
N GLN A 202 8.25 -21.84 14.26
CA GLN A 202 7.69 -22.39 13.03
C GLN A 202 6.55 -21.53 12.49
N LEU A 203 5.57 -21.14 13.32
CA LEU A 203 4.51 -20.20 12.92
C LEU A 203 5.06 -18.86 12.39
N ILE A 204 6.19 -18.39 12.93
CA ILE A 204 6.88 -17.20 12.44
C ILE A 204 7.46 -17.47 11.04
N ARG A 205 8.19 -18.57 10.83
CA ARG A 205 8.74 -18.92 9.51
C ARG A 205 7.64 -19.17 8.48
N ASP A 206 6.53 -19.80 8.87
CA ASP A 206 5.37 -20.05 8.02
C ASP A 206 4.62 -18.74 7.66
N ALA A 207 4.67 -17.72 8.53
CA ALA A 207 4.13 -16.39 8.25
C ALA A 207 5.10 -15.50 7.44
N PHE A 208 6.41 -15.76 7.49
CA PHE A 208 7.39 -15.09 6.64
C PHE A 208 7.39 -15.73 5.24
N GLN A 209 6.63 -15.14 4.31
CA GLN A 209 6.64 -15.53 2.89
C GLN A 209 8.07 -15.67 2.37
N GLU A 210 8.34 -16.75 1.64
CA GLU A 210 9.70 -17.13 1.26
C GLU A 210 10.41 -16.11 0.33
N ASP A 211 9.67 -15.19 -0.30
CA ASP A 211 10.21 -14.12 -1.15
C ASP A 211 10.75 -12.93 -0.35
N TYR A 212 10.67 -12.97 0.99
CA TYR A 212 11.04 -11.87 1.89
C TYR A 212 12.38 -11.20 1.59
N LYS A 213 13.41 -11.98 1.23
CA LYS A 213 14.75 -11.45 0.96
C LYS A 213 14.91 -10.86 -0.44
N ASN A 214 13.97 -11.13 -1.34
CA ASN A 214 13.97 -10.67 -2.73
C ASN A 214 13.23 -9.33 -2.88
N SER A 215 12.22 -9.06 -2.04
CA SER A 215 11.49 -7.79 -2.02
C SER A 215 12.25 -6.61 -1.39
N ILE A 216 13.55 -6.78 -1.08
CA ILE A 216 14.42 -5.73 -0.53
C ILE A 216 14.94 -4.85 -1.68
N TRP A 217 14.55 -3.58 -1.70
CA TRP A 217 15.01 -2.62 -2.71
C TRP A 217 16.49 -2.21 -2.53
N GLN A 218 17.07 -1.56 -3.54
CA GLN A 218 18.47 -1.06 -3.54
C GLN A 218 18.80 -0.09 -2.39
N ASP A 219 17.80 0.50 -1.73
CA ASP A 219 17.94 1.36 -0.54
C ASP A 219 17.79 0.59 0.79
N HIS A 220 17.76 -0.75 0.73
CA HIS A 220 17.51 -1.67 1.84
C HIS A 220 16.15 -1.48 2.53
N THR A 221 15.09 -1.28 1.74
CA THR A 221 13.70 -1.17 2.26
C THR A 221 12.68 -1.88 1.37
N HIS A 222 11.55 -2.31 1.96
CA HIS A 222 10.48 -3.03 1.26
C HIS A 222 9.45 -2.08 0.65
N PRO A 223 8.98 -2.32 -0.59
CA PRO A 223 7.82 -1.64 -1.16
C PRO A 223 6.52 -2.05 -0.45
N LEU A 224 5.52 -1.15 -0.44
CA LEU A 224 4.16 -1.53 -0.06
C LEU A 224 3.61 -2.48 -1.13
N THR A 225 3.41 -3.75 -0.76
CA THR A 225 3.14 -4.83 -1.72
C THR A 225 1.73 -5.37 -1.54
N LEU A 226 0.90 -5.33 -2.58
CA LEU A 226 -0.47 -5.82 -2.55
C LEU A 226 -0.58 -7.05 -3.48
N VAL A 227 -1.05 -8.19 -2.96
CA VAL A 227 -1.22 -9.43 -3.74
C VAL A 227 -2.57 -10.11 -3.46
N PRO A 228 -3.13 -10.88 -4.40
CA PRO A 228 -4.25 -11.75 -4.13
C PRO A 228 -3.76 -13.05 -3.46
N GLY A 229 -4.57 -13.64 -2.59
CA GLY A 229 -4.22 -14.90 -1.94
C GLY A 229 -5.37 -15.50 -1.15
N ILE A 230 -5.04 -16.51 -0.32
CA ILE A 230 -5.94 -17.10 0.67
C ILE A 230 -5.46 -16.64 2.04
N GLY A 231 -6.20 -15.73 2.69
CA GLY A 231 -5.91 -15.33 4.07
C GLY A 231 -6.01 -16.51 5.05
N PHE A 232 -5.43 -16.39 6.25
CA PHE A 232 -5.35 -17.47 7.22
C PHE A 232 -6.69 -18.20 7.43
N ARG A 233 -6.66 -19.54 7.29
CA ARG A 233 -7.83 -20.46 7.35
C ARG A 233 -8.99 -20.12 6.39
N SER A 234 -8.74 -19.33 5.34
CA SER A 234 -9.75 -18.83 4.39
C SER A 234 -10.83 -17.94 5.02
N GLN A 235 -10.58 -17.38 6.22
CA GLN A 235 -11.59 -16.62 6.99
C GLN A 235 -11.44 -15.10 6.90
N THR A 236 -10.25 -14.57 6.61
CA THR A 236 -10.02 -13.11 6.55
C THR A 236 -10.23 -12.53 5.15
N VAL A 237 -10.67 -11.27 5.09
CA VAL A 237 -10.82 -10.51 3.83
C VAL A 237 -9.45 -10.10 3.29
N ALA A 238 -8.54 -9.74 4.19
CA ALA A 238 -7.14 -9.47 3.91
C ALA A 238 -6.27 -9.89 5.12
N GLN A 239 -4.94 -9.75 5.00
CA GLN A 239 -3.97 -10.03 6.05
C GLN A 239 -2.68 -9.25 5.78
N VAL A 240 -2.11 -8.60 6.81
CA VAL A 240 -0.88 -7.80 6.69
C VAL A 240 0.31 -8.54 7.30
N PHE A 241 1.42 -8.55 6.58
CA PHE A 241 2.70 -9.05 7.01
C PHE A 241 3.66 -7.86 7.14
N SER A 242 3.50 -7.10 8.23
CA SER A 242 4.06 -5.75 8.39
C SER A 242 5.60 -5.72 8.41
N GLY A 243 6.26 -6.86 8.62
CA GLY A 243 7.71 -7.00 8.46
C GLY A 243 8.21 -7.01 7.02
N GLN A 244 7.29 -7.22 6.07
CA GLN A 244 7.50 -7.35 4.63
C GLN A 244 6.80 -6.25 3.83
N ASN A 245 6.06 -5.35 4.49
CA ASN A 245 5.12 -4.40 3.86
C ASN A 245 4.08 -5.07 2.93
N LEU A 246 3.78 -6.36 3.14
CA LEU A 246 2.92 -7.15 2.27
C LEU A 246 1.48 -7.18 2.82
N ILE A 247 0.51 -7.00 1.92
CA ILE A 247 -0.93 -7.12 2.19
C ILE A 247 -1.51 -8.15 1.22
N VAL A 248 -2.02 -9.25 1.75
CA VAL A 248 -2.67 -10.32 0.98
C VAL A 248 -4.19 -10.10 1.03
N PHE A 249 -4.87 -10.11 -0.12
CA PHE A 249 -6.33 -9.96 -0.21
C PHE A 249 -7.01 -11.24 -0.69
N THR A 250 -8.01 -11.71 0.06
CA THR A 250 -8.93 -12.78 -0.36
C THR A 250 -9.94 -12.19 -1.34
N VAL A 251 -9.60 -12.14 -2.64
CA VAL A 251 -10.35 -11.41 -3.68
C VAL A 251 -11.86 -11.72 -3.71
N LYS A 252 -12.25 -12.98 -3.50
CA LYS A 252 -13.67 -13.39 -3.43
C LYS A 252 -14.44 -12.74 -2.27
N ALA A 253 -13.77 -12.51 -1.14
CA ALA A 253 -14.35 -11.81 0.01
C ALA A 253 -14.33 -10.29 -0.24
N PHE A 254 -13.21 -9.76 -0.72
CA PHE A 254 -13.01 -8.35 -1.05
C PHE A 254 -14.08 -7.83 -2.03
N ASP A 255 -14.38 -8.56 -3.10
CA ASP A 255 -15.42 -8.20 -4.08
C ASP A 255 -16.84 -8.12 -3.50
N LYS A 256 -17.15 -8.70 -2.32
CA LYS A 256 -18.45 -8.46 -1.65
C LYS A 256 -18.67 -6.98 -1.35
N GLY A 257 -17.59 -6.23 -1.05
CA GLY A 257 -17.62 -4.83 -0.66
C GLY A 257 -17.92 -3.85 -1.80
N LYS A 258 -18.01 -4.31 -3.05
CA LYS A 258 -18.13 -3.45 -4.23
C LYS A 258 -19.44 -2.63 -4.26
N GLU A 259 -19.37 -1.45 -4.89
CA GLU A 259 -20.54 -0.61 -5.16
C GLU A 259 -21.66 -1.37 -5.87
N GLY A 260 -22.90 -1.14 -5.46
CA GLY A 260 -24.05 -1.91 -5.94
C GLY A 260 -24.20 -3.30 -5.30
N GLY A 261 -23.34 -3.71 -4.37
CA GLY A 261 -23.57 -4.89 -3.53
C GLY A 261 -24.92 -4.83 -2.80
N SER A 262 -25.59 -5.99 -2.69
CA SER A 262 -26.93 -6.12 -2.08
C SER A 262 -26.83 -6.80 -0.71
N TYR A 263 -27.12 -6.05 0.34
CA TYR A 263 -26.95 -6.45 1.74
C TYR A 263 -28.35 -6.78 2.28
N ARG A 264 -28.66 -8.08 2.30
CA ARG A 264 -30.01 -8.63 2.49
C ARG A 264 -30.45 -8.65 3.95
N ASP A 265 -29.48 -8.84 4.83
CA ASP A 265 -29.50 -8.71 6.29
C ASP A 265 -30.14 -7.38 6.75
N ILE A 266 -29.65 -6.24 6.25
CA ILE A 266 -30.20 -4.90 6.53
C ILE A 266 -31.11 -4.35 5.41
N GLY A 267 -31.48 -5.18 4.43
CA GLY A 267 -32.52 -4.88 3.44
C GLY A 267 -32.20 -3.81 2.38
N VAL A 268 -30.92 -3.48 2.15
CA VAL A 268 -30.49 -2.37 1.28
C VAL A 268 -29.40 -2.74 0.27
N GLN A 269 -29.36 -2.01 -0.85
CA GLN A 269 -28.24 -2.01 -1.80
C GLN A 269 -27.46 -0.70 -1.64
N TYR A 270 -26.14 -0.78 -1.42
CA TYR A 270 -25.32 0.42 -1.24
C TYR A 270 -24.87 1.05 -2.55
N LEU A 271 -24.62 2.36 -2.47
CA LEU A 271 -24.24 3.24 -3.57
C LEU A 271 -22.84 3.85 -3.32
N VAL A 272 -21.94 3.06 -2.73
CA VAL A 272 -20.50 3.32 -2.57
C VAL A 272 -19.71 2.02 -2.55
N ASP A 273 -18.41 2.09 -2.84
CA ASP A 273 -17.49 0.96 -2.78
C ASP A 273 -16.79 0.89 -1.41
N PHE A 274 -17.07 -0.18 -0.65
CA PHE A 274 -16.47 -0.45 0.66
C PHE A 274 -15.11 -1.16 0.59
N ARG A 275 -14.64 -1.54 -0.60
CA ARG A 275 -13.28 -2.06 -0.76
C ARG A 275 -12.22 -1.02 -0.40
N LEU A 276 -12.52 0.26 -0.62
CA LEU A 276 -11.64 1.37 -0.27
C LEU A 276 -11.38 1.48 1.25
N PRO A 277 -12.39 1.46 2.13
CA PRO A 277 -12.23 1.24 3.57
C PRO A 277 -11.24 0.14 3.95
N ILE A 278 -11.41 -1.06 3.40
CA ILE A 278 -10.55 -2.21 3.70
C ILE A 278 -9.10 -1.90 3.32
N VAL A 279 -8.84 -1.41 2.10
CA VAL A 279 -7.46 -1.09 1.68
C VAL A 279 -6.84 0.01 2.54
N VAL A 280 -7.59 1.03 2.95
CA VAL A 280 -7.07 2.09 3.85
C VAL A 280 -6.75 1.53 5.24
N HIS A 281 -7.59 0.61 5.75
CA HIS A 281 -7.38 -0.10 7.02
C HIS A 281 -6.14 -1.01 6.98
N GLU A 282 -5.99 -1.85 5.96
CA GLU A 282 -4.80 -2.70 5.84
C GLU A 282 -3.52 -1.87 5.61
N ILE A 283 -3.61 -0.73 4.90
CA ILE A 283 -2.46 0.18 4.79
C ILE A 283 -2.16 0.86 6.14
N ALA A 284 -3.16 1.16 6.97
CA ALA A 284 -2.94 1.72 8.31
C ALA A 284 -2.12 0.78 9.20
N HIS A 285 -2.29 -0.55 9.06
CA HIS A 285 -1.41 -1.54 9.71
C HIS A 285 0.07 -1.39 9.31
N THR A 286 0.36 -1.07 8.04
CA THR A 286 1.72 -0.84 7.54
C THR A 286 2.31 0.53 7.92
N ILE A 287 1.49 1.49 8.38
CA ILE A 287 1.99 2.82 8.79
C ILE A 287 2.85 2.73 10.06
N ASP A 288 2.54 1.78 10.95
CA ASP A 288 3.19 1.62 12.25
C ASP A 288 3.71 0.21 12.55
N ASN A 289 3.49 -0.72 11.60
CA ASN A 289 3.71 -2.15 11.76
C ASN A 289 2.99 -2.74 12.99
N PHE A 290 1.69 -2.40 13.05
CA PHE A 290 0.67 -3.15 13.77
C PHE A 290 0.46 -4.52 13.10
N HIS A 291 0.32 -5.60 13.88
CA HIS A 291 -0.52 -6.76 13.54
C HIS A 291 -0.62 -7.80 14.67
N PHE A 292 -1.63 -8.66 14.54
CA PHE A 292 -2.28 -9.38 15.63
C PHE A 292 -1.56 -10.62 16.17
N TRP A 293 -1.93 -10.93 17.42
CA TRP A 293 -1.69 -12.17 18.11
C TRP A 293 -2.82 -12.43 19.14
N ASN A 294 -3.13 -13.68 19.49
CA ASN A 294 -4.47 -14.06 19.99
C ASN A 294 -4.59 -14.95 21.26
N GLY A 295 -3.64 -14.98 22.21
CA GLY A 295 -4.05 -15.09 23.63
C GLY A 295 -3.34 -15.98 24.68
N GLU A 296 -2.31 -16.80 24.37
CA GLU A 296 -1.64 -17.66 25.40
C GLU A 296 -0.10 -17.49 25.67
N ASP A 297 0.70 -16.73 24.90
CA ASP A 297 2.19 -16.64 25.00
C ASP A 297 2.79 -15.32 24.42
N ASP A 298 3.95 -14.86 24.91
CA ASP A 298 4.51 -13.52 24.63
C ASP A 298 4.96 -13.19 23.19
N LEU A 299 4.55 -12.01 22.70
CA LEU A 299 4.85 -11.44 21.37
C LEU A 299 6.36 -11.15 21.12
N TYR A 300 6.72 -10.79 19.88
CA TYR A 300 7.07 -9.40 19.49
C TYR A 300 7.92 -9.32 18.22
N PHE A 301 7.30 -8.92 17.12
CA PHE A 301 8.03 -8.46 15.93
C PHE A 301 8.12 -6.92 15.90
N PHE A 302 9.18 -6.44 15.26
CA PHE A 302 9.44 -5.02 14.97
C PHE A 302 9.91 -4.16 16.16
N TYR A 303 10.88 -4.68 16.93
CA TYR A 303 11.64 -3.93 17.96
C TYR A 303 12.40 -2.68 17.46
N LYS A 304 12.49 -2.46 16.14
CA LYS A 304 13.31 -1.42 15.50
C LYS A 304 12.50 -0.28 14.86
N TYR A 305 11.18 -0.29 15.03
CA TYR A 305 10.28 0.73 14.49
C TYR A 305 9.81 1.67 15.59
N HIS A 306 9.82 2.97 15.30
CA HIS A 306 9.20 3.97 16.16
C HIS A 306 7.69 3.90 15.96
N LYS A 307 6.99 3.23 16.88
CA LYS A 307 5.54 3.07 16.82
C LYS A 307 4.83 4.29 17.41
N ILE A 308 3.89 4.83 16.66
CA ILE A 308 2.83 5.77 17.09
C ILE A 308 2.19 5.28 18.39
N SER A 309 1.97 3.97 18.55
CA SER A 309 1.35 3.39 19.75
C SER A 309 2.32 3.07 20.91
N ASN A 310 3.55 3.62 20.95
CA ASN A 310 4.50 3.32 22.05
C ASN A 310 4.30 4.16 23.33
N ASP A 311 3.52 5.24 23.29
CA ASP A 311 3.25 6.08 24.45
C ASP A 311 2.01 5.61 25.25
N ALA A 312 2.05 5.73 26.58
CA ALA A 312 1.01 5.22 27.47
C ALA A 312 -0.31 6.00 27.40
N ASP A 313 -0.26 7.33 27.27
CA ASP A 313 -1.45 8.17 27.14
C ASP A 313 -2.05 8.07 25.72
N ILE A 314 -1.21 7.83 24.71
CA ILE A 314 -1.67 7.43 23.36
C ILE A 314 -2.35 6.06 23.39
N MET A 315 -1.72 5.03 23.97
CA MET A 315 -2.32 3.69 24.12
C MET A 315 -3.66 3.74 24.83
N LYS A 316 -3.78 4.55 25.88
CA LYS A 316 -5.05 4.82 26.57
C LYS A 316 -6.06 5.51 25.65
N THR A 317 -5.66 6.54 24.92
CA THR A 317 -6.53 7.28 23.97
C THR A 317 -7.11 6.37 22.90
N ILE A 318 -6.33 5.40 22.39
CA ILE A 318 -6.80 4.38 21.45
C ILE A 318 -7.74 3.40 22.15
N ALA A 319 -7.34 2.86 23.30
CA ALA A 319 -8.11 1.86 24.05
C ALA A 319 -9.50 2.39 24.50
N GLU A 320 -9.60 3.65 24.92
CA GLU A 320 -10.84 4.28 25.39
C GLU A 320 -11.73 4.83 24.25
N ALA A 321 -11.22 4.94 23.01
CA ALA A 321 -11.97 5.49 21.88
C ALA A 321 -13.25 4.68 21.55
N GLN A 322 -14.34 5.37 21.22
CA GLN A 322 -15.53 4.74 20.65
C GLN A 322 -15.52 4.90 19.13
N LEU A 323 -15.46 3.79 18.40
CA LEU A 323 -15.43 3.78 16.93
C LEU A 323 -16.72 4.35 16.34
N ALA A 324 -16.60 5.03 15.20
CA ALA A 324 -17.70 5.62 14.47
C ALA A 324 -18.52 4.55 13.73
N LEU A 325 -19.84 4.61 13.85
CA LEU A 325 -20.75 3.64 13.22
C LEU A 325 -21.32 4.21 11.91
N TRP A 326 -21.19 3.50 10.78
CA TRP A 326 -21.66 3.97 9.46
C TRP A 326 -22.11 2.82 8.51
N PRO A 327 -23.38 2.75 8.06
CA PRO A 327 -24.68 2.97 8.75
C PRO A 327 -25.60 1.70 8.71
N SER A 328 -26.46 1.40 9.68
CA SER A 328 -26.16 1.09 11.09
C SER A 328 -25.13 -0.21 11.26
N LYS A 329 -23.08 -0.55 12.33
CA LYS A 329 -21.70 -1.23 12.40
C LYS A 329 -20.71 -0.75 11.31
N TRP A 330 -20.14 -1.64 10.52
CA TRP A 330 -19.62 -1.38 9.17
C TRP A 330 -20.20 -2.27 8.01
N PHE A 331 -21.29 -3.05 8.13
CA PHE A 331 -22.16 -3.45 9.25
C PHE A 331 -22.44 -4.94 9.19
N GLU A 332 -22.00 -5.66 10.23
CA GLU A 332 -21.86 -7.13 10.36
C GLU A 332 -20.96 -7.79 9.28
N ALA A 333 -20.73 -7.09 8.18
CA ALA A 333 -19.80 -7.41 7.11
C ALA A 333 -18.35 -7.51 7.65
N PHE A 334 -17.57 -8.52 7.25
CA PHE A 334 -17.82 -9.46 6.14
C PHE A 334 -18.45 -10.81 6.56
N GLU A 335 -19.15 -10.83 7.70
CA GLU A 335 -19.85 -11.96 8.37
C GLU A 335 -18.97 -13.11 8.89
N TYR A 336 -17.64 -13.08 8.68
CA TYR A 336 -16.75 -14.19 9.11
C TYR A 336 -15.51 -13.78 9.92
N LEU A 337 -15.47 -12.53 10.43
CA LEU A 337 -14.43 -12.07 11.37
C LEU A 337 -14.75 -12.31 12.86
N GLY A 338 -15.85 -12.99 13.16
CA GLY A 338 -15.87 -13.86 14.35
C GLY A 338 -16.11 -13.24 15.72
N GLU A 339 -16.64 -12.02 15.88
CA GLU A 339 -17.49 -11.73 17.03
C GLU A 339 -18.47 -10.55 16.84
N VAL A 340 -19.76 -10.83 17.04
CA VAL A 340 -20.84 -9.84 17.03
C VAL A 340 -21.03 -9.32 18.44
N ASN A 341 -20.89 -8.01 18.69
CA ASN A 341 -21.37 -7.46 19.95
C ASN A 341 -21.93 -6.03 19.92
N GLN A 342 -22.60 -5.68 21.03
CA GLN A 342 -23.46 -4.51 21.17
C GLN A 342 -22.66 -3.27 21.60
N GLY A 343 -22.10 -2.55 20.61
CA GLY A 343 -21.44 -1.26 20.85
C GLY A 343 -20.02 -1.35 21.46
N ARG A 344 -19.42 -2.55 21.48
CA ARG A 344 -18.00 -2.75 21.77
C ARG A 344 -17.33 -3.44 20.61
N TYR A 345 -16.40 -2.73 19.98
CA TYR A 345 -15.33 -3.35 19.22
C TYR A 345 -14.20 -3.63 20.21
N ASP A 346 -13.99 -4.91 20.54
CA ASP A 346 -12.99 -5.37 21.52
C ASP A 346 -11.80 -6.06 20.83
N GLY A 347 -11.54 -5.71 19.57
CA GLY A 347 -10.27 -6.02 18.93
C GLY A 347 -9.14 -5.28 19.64
N ASN A 348 -7.97 -5.92 19.71
CA ASN A 348 -6.79 -5.35 20.34
C ASN A 348 -6.43 -3.96 19.75
N THR A 349 -5.71 -3.15 20.53
CA THR A 349 -5.35 -1.75 20.26
C THR A 349 -4.82 -1.48 18.84
N GLN A 350 -4.23 -2.48 18.19
CA GLN A 350 -3.74 -2.45 16.80
C GLN A 350 -4.87 -2.30 15.76
N GLU A 351 -5.87 -3.20 15.73
CA GLU A 351 -7.00 -3.11 14.79
C GLU A 351 -7.77 -1.84 15.10
N LYS A 352 -7.93 -1.54 16.40
CA LYS A 352 -8.62 -0.33 16.85
C LYS A 352 -7.93 0.95 16.35
N LEU A 353 -6.61 0.95 16.18
CA LEU A 353 -5.88 2.07 15.57
C LEU A 353 -5.97 2.07 14.04
N ALA A 354 -5.91 0.90 13.38
CA ALA A 354 -6.15 0.82 11.93
C ALA A 354 -7.57 1.32 11.56
N GLU A 355 -8.58 0.91 12.33
CA GLU A 355 -9.97 1.41 12.29
C GLU A 355 -10.02 2.93 12.49
N LEU A 356 -9.39 3.45 13.56
CA LEU A 356 -9.36 4.89 13.82
C LEU A 356 -8.71 5.69 12.67
N VAL A 357 -7.62 5.21 12.08
CA VAL A 357 -6.95 5.82 10.93
C VAL A 357 -7.84 5.78 9.68
N ALA A 358 -8.49 4.64 9.40
CA ALA A 358 -9.41 4.51 8.28
C ALA A 358 -10.64 5.40 8.46
N GLN A 359 -11.23 5.43 9.64
CA GLN A 359 -12.39 6.27 9.98
C GLN A 359 -12.04 7.76 9.96
N TYR A 360 -10.82 8.16 10.32
CA TYR A 360 -10.36 9.55 10.19
C TYR A 360 -10.30 10.01 8.74
N ILE A 361 -9.91 9.14 7.82
CA ILE A 361 -9.84 9.42 6.38
C ILE A 361 -11.23 9.37 5.71
N LEU A 362 -12.14 8.52 6.21
CA LEU A 362 -13.32 8.07 5.47
C LEU A 362 -14.67 8.43 6.11
N ILE A 363 -14.77 8.57 7.43
CA ILE A 363 -15.95 9.08 8.16
C ILE A 363 -15.57 10.05 9.31
N PRO A 364 -14.72 11.08 9.03
CA PRO A 364 -14.16 11.96 10.06
C PRO A 364 -15.21 12.67 10.90
N GLU A 365 -16.39 12.97 10.36
CA GLU A 365 -17.39 13.76 11.08
C GLU A 365 -18.10 12.92 12.15
N ARG A 366 -18.31 11.62 11.90
CA ARG A 366 -18.76 10.69 12.95
C ARG A 366 -17.64 10.36 13.93
N LEU A 367 -16.39 10.23 13.49
CA LEU A 367 -15.26 9.98 14.40
C LEU A 367 -15.04 11.16 15.37
N GLN A 368 -15.19 12.40 14.88
CA GLN A 368 -15.16 13.61 15.70
C GLN A 368 -16.25 13.61 16.79
N GLN A 369 -17.39 12.95 16.55
CA GLN A 369 -18.49 12.83 17.51
C GLN A 369 -18.32 11.65 18.47
N SER A 370 -17.86 10.49 18.00
CA SER A 370 -17.74 9.26 18.81
C SER A 370 -16.46 9.19 19.64
N ALA A 371 -15.32 9.63 19.08
CA ALA A 371 -14.04 9.69 19.78
C ALA A 371 -13.34 11.05 19.60
N PRO A 372 -13.86 12.16 20.19
CA PRO A 372 -13.31 13.50 20.00
C PRO A 372 -11.83 13.65 20.42
N ALA A 373 -11.34 12.81 21.34
CA ALA A 373 -9.94 12.77 21.74
C ALA A 373 -9.06 12.14 20.66
N ALA A 374 -9.39 10.92 20.22
CA ALA A 374 -8.67 10.22 19.16
C ALA A 374 -8.72 11.02 17.84
N TYR A 375 -9.85 11.63 17.49
CA TYR A 375 -9.97 12.50 16.32
C TYR A 375 -8.94 13.66 16.33
N ARG A 376 -8.80 14.36 17.47
CA ARG A 376 -7.83 15.47 17.59
C ARG A 376 -6.39 14.97 17.50
N TRP A 377 -6.05 13.91 18.24
CA TRP A 377 -4.73 13.27 18.20
C TRP A 377 -4.36 12.81 16.77
N LEU A 378 -5.27 12.14 16.07
CA LEU A 378 -5.08 11.75 14.67
C LEU A 378 -4.84 12.97 13.79
N ARG A 379 -5.69 14.01 13.86
CA ARG A 379 -5.52 15.23 13.08
C ARG A 379 -4.18 15.91 13.37
N ASP A 380 -3.92 16.22 14.62
CA ASP A 380 -2.89 17.18 15.04
C ASP A 380 -1.50 16.54 15.02
N ASP A 381 -1.36 15.31 15.56
CA ASP A 381 -0.07 14.65 15.72
C ASP A 381 0.27 13.69 14.56
N ILE A 382 -0.72 12.91 14.07
CA ILE A 382 -0.48 11.85 13.08
C ILE A 382 -0.60 12.38 11.64
N PHE A 383 -1.68 13.09 11.35
CA PHE A 383 -2.00 13.67 10.04
C PHE A 383 -1.50 15.12 9.87
N ARG A 384 -0.96 15.74 10.93
CA ARG A 384 -0.29 17.05 10.91
C ARG A 384 -1.16 18.19 10.37
N GLY A 385 -2.42 18.23 10.81
CA GLY A 385 -3.43 19.22 10.40
C GLY A 385 -4.16 18.92 9.09
N ILE A 386 -3.92 17.76 8.47
CA ILE A 386 -4.65 17.33 7.27
C ILE A 386 -6.04 16.81 7.67
N GLU A 387 -7.07 17.63 7.49
CA GLU A 387 -8.48 17.24 7.67
C GLU A 387 -9.06 16.64 6.36
N TYR A 388 -10.10 15.81 6.49
CA TYR A 388 -10.74 15.08 5.39
C TYR A 388 -12.25 15.34 5.32
N GLN A 389 -12.83 15.14 4.14
CA GLN A 389 -14.25 14.97 3.91
C GLN A 389 -14.52 13.50 3.54
N GLY A 390 -15.33 12.83 4.36
CA GLY A 390 -15.65 11.42 4.22
C GLY A 390 -16.91 11.12 3.42
N TYR A 391 -17.35 9.86 3.53
CA TYR A 391 -18.69 9.39 3.13
C TYR A 391 -19.82 10.21 3.77
N ASP A 392 -19.54 10.89 4.89
CA ASP A 392 -20.40 11.90 5.54
C ASP A 392 -20.94 12.98 4.57
N ARG A 393 -20.18 13.31 3.51
CA ARG A 393 -20.46 14.43 2.59
C ARG A 393 -21.02 14.03 1.22
N CYS A 394 -21.34 12.76 0.98
CA CYS A 394 -21.96 12.37 -0.28
C CYS A 394 -23.43 12.83 -0.36
N GLU A 395 -23.82 13.45 -1.48
CA GLU A 395 -25.12 14.16 -1.66
C GLU A 395 -26.40 13.30 -1.61
N ARG A 396 -26.30 12.01 -1.34
CA ARG A 396 -27.43 11.08 -1.24
C ARG A 396 -27.23 10.16 -0.03
N PRO A 397 -28.30 9.70 0.65
CA PRO A 397 -28.17 8.55 1.54
C PRO A 397 -27.53 7.39 0.75
N LEU A 398 -26.48 6.78 1.30
CA LEU A 398 -25.61 5.86 0.55
C LEU A 398 -26.21 4.48 0.27
N THR A 399 -27.54 4.37 0.34
CA THR A 399 -28.32 3.15 0.20
C THR A 399 -29.56 3.42 -0.65
N LYS A 400 -30.09 2.34 -1.25
CA LYS A 400 -31.47 2.28 -1.75
C LYS A 400 -32.12 0.97 -1.29
N PRO A 401 -33.46 0.89 -1.19
CA PRO A 401 -34.14 -0.36 -0.92
C PRO A 401 -33.83 -1.44 -1.97
N LEU A 402 -33.81 -2.70 -1.55
CA LEU A 402 -33.74 -3.83 -2.49
C LEU A 402 -35.03 -3.95 -3.32
N SER A 403 -34.90 -4.32 -4.59
CA SER A 403 -36.07 -4.66 -5.41
C SER A 403 -36.72 -5.97 -4.95
N TRP A 404 -38.00 -6.15 -5.29
CA TRP A 404 -38.76 -7.38 -4.96
C TRP A 404 -38.03 -8.66 -5.39
N TRP A 405 -37.38 -8.68 -6.56
CA TRP A 405 -36.59 -9.82 -7.03
C TRP A 405 -35.30 -10.05 -6.21
N GLN A 406 -34.57 -8.99 -5.82
CA GLN A 406 -33.39 -9.10 -4.94
C GLN A 406 -33.76 -9.63 -3.54
N TYR A 407 -34.95 -9.27 -3.07
CA TYR A 407 -35.51 -9.70 -1.79
C TYR A 407 -36.02 -11.15 -1.84
N ALA A 408 -36.81 -11.50 -2.87
CA ALA A 408 -37.36 -12.85 -3.06
C ALA A 408 -36.26 -13.90 -3.24
N THR A 409 -35.22 -13.59 -4.03
CA THR A 409 -34.03 -14.47 -4.19
C THR A 409 -33.16 -14.54 -2.92
N GLY A 410 -33.38 -13.67 -1.92
CA GLY A 410 -32.73 -13.77 -0.62
C GLY A 410 -33.23 -14.94 0.21
N LYS A 411 -34.56 -15.16 0.24
CA LYS A 411 -35.17 -16.23 1.05
C LYS A 411 -34.83 -17.66 0.64
N MET A 412 -34.27 -17.88 -0.55
CA MET A 412 -33.89 -19.21 -1.05
C MET A 412 -32.41 -19.57 -0.78
N LEU A 413 -31.62 -18.64 -0.22
CA LEU A 413 -30.18 -18.82 0.02
C LEU A 413 -29.78 -18.45 1.46
N GLY A 414 -30.75 -18.49 2.38
CA GLY A 414 -30.58 -18.14 3.80
C GLY A 414 -31.19 -19.21 4.72
N GLN A 415 -30.53 -20.37 4.77
CA GLN A 415 -30.63 -21.41 5.80
C GLN A 415 -29.23 -22.01 6.02
#